data_AF-A0A5B9DEK7-F1
#
_entry.id   AF-A0A5B9DEK7-F1
#
_cell.length_a   1.000
_cell.length_b   1.000
_cell.length_c   1.000
_cell.angle_alpha   90.00
_cell.angle_beta   90.00
_cell.angle_gamma   90.00
#
_symmetry.space_group_name_H-M   'P 1'
#
loop_
_entity.id
_entity.type
_entity.pdbx_description
1 polymer ?
#
loop_
_entity_poly.entity_id
_entity_poly.type
_entity_poly.pdbx_seq_one_letter_code
_entity_poly.pdbx_strand_id
1 'polypeptide(L)'
;MKNPEKSVKKNRAEQLKGIYKIISYIHQYKIFLPFRRITPSFLYMWGHLFGKLFVARPKLRRYVLNGLDFLFEDRVSTEFKEKIFQANAKYMASLVLDAMLYSPNIYEHTLNQFIEFKNLKYIDEALALKKGAIIVGPHAGMYFHLIAGLVYHPKKYNVLTINRARNQVMYENILKRPELTNLKAVTHSKFVEIKKRMISHLNQNGVLVILQDYSKKHNLQVPLVDKKYPLLITTPQSAIRIHKMTGTPIIPALIYPQGTLGKSLIEFQDPEPLAEISKQFWDSTGKIFHGEMSISINKIIYPYLIRYIHVWEELRKFSIRIRDEFELINKTTFDDFYHALSSKMMDILEKSYERDRNDNFLMSLISNFFASSKLHSQLDENLYILPIKIDLTGLNSLGKFQTLIKKSIEHLRNIVSNAELERWKDLNDSLKSGYNMYSRK
;
A
#
# COMPACT_ATOMS: atom_id res chain seq x y z
N MET A 1 -18.94 15.57 35.27
CA MET A 1 -17.99 14.77 34.47
C MET A 1 -17.57 15.58 33.25
N LYS A 2 -16.32 16.07 33.22
CA LYS A 2 -15.80 16.87 32.10
C LYS A 2 -15.52 15.94 30.92
N ASN A 3 -16.20 16.21 29.80
CA ASN A 3 -15.94 15.58 28.52
C ASN A 3 -14.46 15.85 28.17
N PRO A 4 -13.58 14.85 28.09
CA PRO A 4 -12.20 15.10 27.69
C PRO A 4 -12.27 15.53 26.23
N GLU A 5 -12.13 16.84 26.03
CA GLU A 5 -11.94 17.45 24.73
C GLU A 5 -10.94 16.59 23.97
N LYS A 6 -11.44 15.91 22.94
CA LYS A 6 -10.62 15.42 21.84
C LYS A 6 -9.94 16.66 21.29
N SER A 7 -8.78 17.01 21.86
CA SER A 7 -7.86 17.94 21.24
C SER A 7 -7.73 17.46 19.81
N VAL A 8 -8.30 18.24 18.90
CA VAL A 8 -8.31 17.94 17.47
C VAL A 8 -6.86 18.01 17.08
N LYS A 9 -6.18 16.85 17.12
CA LYS A 9 -4.81 16.68 16.66
C LYS A 9 -4.82 17.23 15.25
N LYS A 10 -4.30 18.45 15.06
CA LYS A 10 -4.10 19.07 13.74
C LYS A 10 -3.57 17.98 12.84
N ASN A 11 -4.42 17.55 11.91
CA ASN A 11 -4.20 16.32 11.17
C ASN A 11 -2.87 16.51 10.43
N ARG A 12 -1.99 15.51 10.40
CA ARG A 12 -0.70 15.57 9.67
C ARG A 12 -0.89 15.99 8.19
N ALA A 13 -2.12 15.87 7.69
CA ALA A 13 -2.58 16.45 6.42
C ALA A 13 -2.48 17.99 6.33
N GLU A 14 -2.73 18.73 7.41
CA GLU A 14 -2.53 20.19 7.47
C GLU A 14 -1.06 20.58 7.53
N GLN A 15 -0.21 19.81 8.23
CA GLN A 15 1.22 20.08 8.32
C GLN A 15 1.93 19.96 6.96
N LEU A 16 1.59 18.94 6.16
CA LEU A 16 2.14 18.78 4.81
C LEU A 16 1.57 19.79 3.80
N LYS A 17 0.42 20.42 4.08
CA LYS A 17 -0.09 21.55 3.30
C LYS A 17 0.93 22.68 3.27
N GLY A 18 1.70 22.87 4.34
CA GLY A 18 2.81 23.83 4.41
C GLY A 18 3.91 23.51 3.38
N ILE A 19 4.41 22.27 3.36
CA ILE A 19 5.50 21.88 2.44
C ILE A 19 5.07 22.01 0.98
N TYR A 20 3.87 21.51 0.61
CA TYR A 20 3.41 21.62 -0.78
C TYR A 20 3.13 23.07 -1.21
N LYS A 21 2.71 23.95 -0.28
CA LYS A 21 2.62 25.40 -0.53
C LYS A 21 3.99 26.02 -0.75
N ILE A 22 5.01 25.63 0.02
CA ILE A 22 6.39 26.11 -0.19
C ILE A 22 6.91 25.65 -1.55
N ILE A 23 6.69 24.38 -1.93
CA ILE A 23 7.04 23.87 -3.26
C ILE A 23 6.37 24.72 -4.34
N SER A 24 5.05 24.92 -4.24
CA SER A 24 4.29 25.74 -5.18
C SER A 24 4.82 27.18 -5.23
N TYR A 25 5.12 27.80 -4.10
CA TYR A 25 5.72 29.14 -4.03
C TYR A 25 7.09 29.19 -4.75
N ILE A 26 7.98 28.26 -4.47
CA ILE A 26 9.29 28.14 -5.14
C ILE A 26 9.11 28.04 -6.66
N HIS A 27 8.12 27.28 -7.12
CA HIS A 27 7.82 27.12 -8.55
C HIS A 27 7.24 28.39 -9.16
N GLN A 28 6.27 29.02 -8.49
CA GLN A 28 5.59 30.25 -8.95
C GLN A 28 6.59 31.39 -9.15
N TYR A 29 7.49 31.60 -8.19
CA TYR A 29 8.49 32.67 -8.21
C TYR A 29 9.82 32.24 -8.85
N LYS A 30 9.86 31.04 -9.44
CA LYS A 30 11.05 30.48 -10.12
C LYS A 30 12.33 30.51 -9.28
N ILE A 31 12.19 30.39 -7.95
CA ILE A 31 13.31 30.40 -6.99
C ILE A 31 14.28 29.23 -7.25
N PHE A 32 13.83 28.18 -7.93
CA PHE A 32 14.65 27.04 -8.32
C PHE A 32 15.71 27.35 -9.40
N LEU A 33 15.61 28.47 -10.14
CA LEU A 33 16.50 28.75 -11.27
C LEU A 33 17.99 28.89 -10.90
N PRO A 34 18.38 29.64 -9.85
CA PRO A 34 19.78 29.71 -9.43
C PRO A 34 20.34 28.35 -8.99
N PHE A 35 19.48 27.46 -8.48
CA PHE A 35 19.87 26.13 -8.01
C PHE A 35 20.21 25.15 -9.14
N ARG A 36 19.97 25.52 -10.41
CA ARG A 36 20.43 24.75 -11.58
C ARG A 36 21.96 24.61 -11.65
N ARG A 37 22.68 25.60 -11.13
CA ARG A 37 24.15 25.63 -11.13
C ARG A 37 24.77 24.94 -9.91
N ILE A 38 23.93 24.55 -8.95
CA ILE A 38 24.38 23.92 -7.71
C ILE A 38 24.55 22.43 -7.96
N THR A 39 25.69 21.90 -7.55
CA THR A 39 26.01 20.47 -7.72
C THR A 39 25.03 19.60 -6.93
N PRO A 40 24.62 18.44 -7.46
CA PRO A 40 23.74 17.52 -6.75
C PRO A 40 24.24 17.13 -5.36
N SER A 41 25.56 17.04 -5.18
CA SER A 41 26.22 16.72 -3.89
C SER A 41 25.91 17.75 -2.81
N PHE A 42 25.86 19.05 -3.16
CA PHE A 42 25.54 20.11 -2.20
C PHE A 42 24.09 20.02 -1.74
N LEU A 43 23.15 19.81 -2.67
CA LEU A 43 21.75 19.61 -2.29
C LEU A 43 21.53 18.30 -1.51
N TYR A 44 22.28 17.26 -1.84
CA TYR A 44 22.26 16.01 -1.09
C TYR A 44 22.74 16.20 0.36
N MET A 45 23.79 17.01 0.58
CA MET A 45 24.23 17.40 1.93
C MET A 45 23.10 18.09 2.71
N TRP A 46 22.40 19.06 2.09
CA TRP A 46 21.25 19.70 2.71
C TRP A 46 20.09 18.73 2.97
N GLY A 47 19.83 17.81 2.05
CA GLY A 47 18.86 16.74 2.22
C GLY A 47 19.18 15.87 3.44
N HIS A 48 20.46 15.55 3.67
CA HIS A 48 20.88 14.81 4.86
C HIS A 48 20.66 15.61 6.14
N LEU A 49 21.07 16.87 6.13
CA LEU A 49 20.91 17.76 7.29
C LEU A 49 19.43 17.94 7.65
N PHE A 50 18.58 18.26 6.68
CA PHE A 50 17.15 18.41 6.89
C PHE A 50 16.46 17.09 7.28
N GLY A 51 16.91 15.97 6.72
CA GLY A 51 16.44 14.64 7.11
C GLY A 51 16.68 14.38 8.60
N LYS A 52 17.89 14.66 9.07
CA LYS A 52 18.28 14.49 10.48
C LYS A 52 17.51 15.45 11.40
N LEU A 53 17.43 16.73 11.07
CA LEU A 53 16.85 17.75 11.95
C LEU A 53 15.32 17.74 11.99
N PHE A 54 14.68 17.56 10.83
CA PHE A 54 13.23 17.78 10.70
C PHE A 54 12.44 16.50 10.49
N VAL A 55 13.00 15.49 9.83
CA VAL A 55 12.28 14.26 9.46
C VAL A 55 12.45 13.15 10.50
N ALA A 56 13.65 12.96 11.05
CA ALA A 56 14.00 11.87 11.98
C ALA A 56 13.39 12.05 13.39
N ARG A 57 12.06 12.07 13.47
CA ARG A 57 11.30 12.23 14.73
C ARG A 57 11.05 10.88 15.41
N PRO A 58 11.01 10.79 16.76
CA PRO A 58 10.82 9.54 17.49
C PRO A 58 9.56 8.76 17.09
N LYS A 59 8.44 9.47 16.88
CA LYS A 59 7.19 8.85 16.43
C LYS A 59 7.32 8.19 15.05
N LEU A 60 8.08 8.82 14.15
CA LEU A 60 8.32 8.26 12.84
C LEU A 60 9.24 7.04 12.92
N ARG A 61 10.30 7.15 13.73
CA ARG A 61 11.22 6.04 14.02
C ARG A 61 10.46 4.79 14.39
N ARG A 62 9.55 4.89 15.38
CA ARG A 62 8.68 3.78 15.78
C ARG A 62 7.89 3.19 14.61
N TYR A 63 7.27 4.01 13.76
CA TYR A 63 6.50 3.47 12.63
C TYR A 63 7.35 2.74 11.59
N VAL A 64 8.54 3.27 11.29
CA VAL A 64 9.48 2.66 10.35
C VAL A 64 10.03 1.37 10.93
N LEU A 65 10.52 1.39 12.19
CA LEU A 65 11.07 0.21 12.84
C LEU A 65 10.04 -0.91 12.94
N ASN A 66 8.82 -0.64 13.40
CA ASN A 66 7.75 -1.63 13.38
C ASN A 66 7.49 -2.18 11.97
N GLY A 67 7.52 -1.32 10.95
CA GLY A 67 7.39 -1.75 9.55
C GLY A 67 8.51 -2.69 9.11
N LEU A 68 9.74 -2.44 9.55
CA LEU A 68 10.89 -3.29 9.29
C LEU A 68 10.84 -4.60 10.08
N ASP A 69 10.34 -4.58 11.31
CA ASP A 69 10.09 -5.78 12.11
C ASP A 69 9.09 -6.69 11.38
N PHE A 70 8.04 -6.14 10.77
CA PHE A 70 7.13 -6.95 9.96
C PHE A 70 7.77 -7.52 8.69
N LEU A 71 8.63 -6.76 8.01
CA LEU A 71 9.21 -7.19 6.74
C LEU A 71 10.36 -8.19 6.92
N PHE A 72 11.16 -8.00 7.96
CA PHE A 72 12.38 -8.77 8.17
C PHE A 72 12.33 -9.69 9.38
N GLU A 73 11.36 -9.52 10.29
CA GLU A 73 11.31 -10.24 11.57
C GLU A 73 12.66 -10.09 12.30
N ASP A 74 13.23 -11.19 12.78
CA ASP A 74 14.53 -11.24 13.45
C ASP A 74 15.71 -11.47 12.48
N ARG A 75 15.46 -11.48 11.15
CA ARG A 75 16.50 -11.74 10.13
C ARG A 75 17.52 -10.62 9.98
N VAL A 76 17.26 -9.44 10.54
CA VAL A 76 18.16 -8.29 10.47
C VAL A 76 18.33 -7.63 11.83
N SER A 77 19.55 -7.18 12.12
CA SER A 77 19.87 -6.57 13.41
C SER A 77 19.16 -5.23 13.63
N THR A 78 18.95 -4.86 14.89
CA THR A 78 18.42 -3.55 15.29
C THR A 78 19.26 -2.40 14.72
N GLU A 79 20.58 -2.56 14.65
CA GLU A 79 21.50 -1.57 14.05
C GLU A 79 21.21 -1.38 12.56
N PHE A 80 20.98 -2.47 11.82
CA PHE A 80 20.62 -2.39 10.41
C PHE A 80 19.27 -1.70 10.20
N LYS A 81 18.27 -2.01 11.03
CA LYS A 81 16.95 -1.33 11.00
C LYS A 81 17.09 0.18 11.26
N GLU A 82 17.96 0.57 12.19
CA GLU A 82 18.26 1.98 12.46
C GLU A 82 18.96 2.66 11.26
N LYS A 83 19.92 1.99 10.62
CA LYS A 83 20.57 2.49 9.38
C LYS A 83 19.53 2.73 8.28
N ILE A 84 18.58 1.82 8.08
CA ILE A 84 17.47 2.01 7.13
C ILE A 84 16.62 3.21 7.52
N PHE A 85 16.24 3.37 8.79
CA PHE A 85 15.45 4.51 9.24
C PHE A 85 16.16 5.85 8.96
N GLN A 86 17.45 5.96 9.29
CA GLN A 86 18.23 7.16 9.02
C GLN A 86 18.34 7.43 7.53
N ALA A 87 18.60 6.41 6.71
CA ALA A 87 18.64 6.54 5.25
C ALA A 87 17.28 6.99 4.68
N ASN A 88 16.16 6.44 5.20
CA ASN A 88 14.82 6.85 4.80
C ASN A 88 14.50 8.29 5.18
N ALA A 89 14.89 8.74 6.38
CA ALA A 89 14.68 10.13 6.79
C ALA A 89 15.43 11.11 5.87
N LYS A 90 16.68 10.78 5.49
CA LYS A 90 17.49 11.55 4.53
C LYS A 90 16.90 11.55 3.14
N TYR A 91 16.43 10.39 2.67
CA TYR A 91 15.74 10.26 1.39
C TYR A 91 14.49 11.14 1.34
N MET A 92 13.63 11.14 2.36
CA MET A 92 12.41 11.94 2.35
C MET A 92 12.68 13.44 2.23
N ALA A 93 13.73 13.94 2.89
CA ALA A 93 14.15 15.33 2.74
C ALA A 93 14.72 15.60 1.35
N SER A 94 15.51 14.66 0.81
CA SER A 94 16.05 14.75 -0.55
C SER A 94 14.95 14.76 -1.61
N LEU A 95 13.91 13.92 -1.48
CA LEU A 95 12.74 13.91 -2.36
C LEU A 95 11.99 15.25 -2.36
N VAL A 96 11.88 15.90 -1.19
CA VAL A 96 11.28 17.24 -1.09
C VAL A 96 12.16 18.29 -1.78
N LEU A 97 13.48 18.25 -1.59
CA LEU A 97 14.40 19.15 -2.27
C LEU A 97 14.38 18.95 -3.79
N ASP A 98 14.30 17.70 -4.25
CA ASP A 98 14.14 17.40 -5.67
C ASP A 98 12.86 18.03 -6.23
N ALA A 99 11.72 17.79 -5.57
CA ALA A 99 10.43 18.36 -5.96
C ALA A 99 10.46 19.90 -5.98
N MET A 100 11.20 20.54 -5.06
CA MET A 100 11.36 22.00 -5.01
C MET A 100 12.27 22.54 -6.10
N LEU A 101 13.42 21.90 -6.32
CA LEU A 101 14.56 22.54 -7.00
C LEU A 101 14.94 21.90 -8.33
N TYR A 102 14.75 20.59 -8.50
CA TYR A 102 15.19 19.85 -9.69
C TYR A 102 14.04 19.43 -10.60
N SER A 103 12.98 18.84 -10.05
CA SER A 103 11.76 18.49 -10.80
C SER A 103 11.21 19.63 -11.69
N PRO A 104 11.23 20.93 -11.29
CA PRO A 104 10.77 22.03 -12.14
C PRO A 104 11.63 22.30 -13.38
N ASN A 105 12.85 21.78 -13.40
CA ASN A 105 13.83 21.90 -14.48
C ASN A 105 13.76 20.76 -15.50
N ILE A 106 12.84 19.82 -15.32
CA ILE A 106 12.58 18.76 -16.28
C ILE A 106 11.72 19.35 -17.41
N TYR A 107 12.30 19.41 -18.59
CA TYR A 107 11.70 19.79 -19.86
C TYR A 107 12.13 18.79 -20.92
N GLU A 108 11.54 18.83 -22.11
CA GLU A 108 11.92 17.93 -23.20
C GLU A 108 13.42 17.97 -23.53
N HIS A 109 14.00 19.16 -23.65
CA HIS A 109 15.42 19.35 -23.98
C HIS A 109 16.38 19.08 -22.80
N THR A 110 15.87 18.97 -21.57
CA THR A 110 16.69 18.65 -20.38
C THR A 110 16.39 17.26 -19.81
N LEU A 111 15.42 16.52 -20.37
CA LEU A 111 14.91 15.28 -19.82
C LEU A 111 16.01 14.25 -19.52
N ASN A 112 16.91 14.06 -20.48
CA ASN A 112 18.01 13.09 -20.40
C ASN A 112 19.04 13.43 -19.31
N GLN A 113 19.00 14.63 -18.72
CA GLN A 113 19.86 14.99 -17.58
C GLN A 113 19.34 14.43 -16.25
N PHE A 114 18.02 14.17 -16.17
CA PHE A 114 17.33 13.77 -14.94
C PHE A 114 16.75 12.35 -15.00
N ILE A 115 16.37 11.89 -16.20
CA ILE A 115 15.59 10.67 -16.37
C ILE A 115 16.15 9.85 -17.53
N GLU A 116 16.49 8.61 -17.21
CA GLU A 116 16.77 7.56 -18.19
C GLU A 116 15.57 6.59 -18.24
N PHE A 117 15.25 6.09 -19.42
CA PHE A 117 14.19 5.11 -19.61
C PHE A 117 14.76 3.77 -20.05
N LYS A 118 14.23 2.69 -19.49
CA LYS A 118 14.46 1.32 -19.94
C LYS A 118 13.12 0.69 -20.32
N ASN A 119 13.11 0.04 -21.48
CA ASN A 119 11.94 -0.66 -22.05
C ASN A 119 10.70 0.23 -22.27
N LEU A 120 10.89 1.49 -22.67
CA LEU A 120 9.78 2.40 -22.98
C LEU A 120 8.82 1.83 -24.05
N LYS A 121 9.32 0.94 -24.92
CA LYS A 121 8.55 0.23 -25.96
C LYS A 121 7.25 -0.43 -25.46
N TYR A 122 7.20 -0.91 -24.21
CA TYR A 122 5.99 -1.54 -23.68
C TYR A 122 4.81 -0.57 -23.59
N ILE A 123 5.07 0.72 -23.36
CA ILE A 123 4.02 1.75 -23.42
C ILE A 123 3.57 1.94 -24.86
N ASP A 124 4.51 2.02 -25.81
CA ASP A 124 4.20 2.23 -27.22
C ASP A 124 3.37 1.08 -27.79
N GLU A 125 3.74 -0.16 -27.46
CA GLU A 125 3.02 -1.38 -27.82
C GLU A 125 1.60 -1.39 -27.23
N ALA A 126 1.43 -1.03 -25.95
CA ALA A 126 0.11 -0.92 -25.34
C ALA A 126 -0.76 0.17 -25.99
N LEU A 127 -0.18 1.33 -26.32
CA LEU A 127 -0.89 2.42 -27.01
C LEU A 127 -1.20 2.10 -28.47
N ALA A 128 -0.44 1.21 -29.11
CA ALA A 128 -0.75 0.72 -30.46
C ALA A 128 -2.08 -0.06 -30.48
N LEU A 129 -2.48 -0.67 -29.37
CA LEU A 129 -3.78 -1.36 -29.21
C LEU A 129 -4.99 -0.41 -29.14
N LYS A 130 -4.79 0.91 -29.12
CA LYS A 130 -5.84 1.94 -29.04
C LYS A 130 -6.76 1.84 -27.80
N LYS A 131 -6.28 1.21 -26.72
CA LYS A 131 -7.01 1.08 -25.43
C LYS A 131 -6.42 1.93 -24.30
N GLY A 132 -5.40 2.74 -24.59
CA GLY A 132 -4.59 3.42 -23.59
C GLY A 132 -3.60 2.49 -22.88
N ALA A 133 -2.99 2.97 -21.80
CA ALA A 133 -2.10 2.17 -20.95
C ALA A 133 -2.29 2.54 -19.46
N ILE A 134 -2.27 1.56 -18.57
CA ILE A 134 -2.28 1.77 -17.11
C ILE A 134 -0.88 1.51 -16.59
N ILE A 135 -0.19 2.53 -16.09
CA ILE A 135 1.11 2.39 -15.46
C ILE A 135 0.93 2.27 -13.96
N VAL A 136 1.46 1.19 -13.37
CA VAL A 136 1.48 0.97 -11.92
C VAL A 136 2.89 1.06 -11.38
N GLY A 137 3.14 1.87 -10.36
CA GLY A 137 4.47 2.01 -9.76
C GLY A 137 4.42 2.24 -8.24
N PRO A 138 5.52 2.10 -7.51
CA PRO A 138 5.57 2.41 -6.08
C PRO A 138 5.90 3.90 -5.80
N HIS A 139 5.58 4.38 -4.59
CA HIS A 139 6.12 5.64 -4.05
C HIS A 139 7.58 5.42 -3.58
N ALA A 140 8.48 5.10 -4.50
CA ALA A 140 9.89 4.87 -4.22
C ALA A 140 10.80 5.58 -5.21
N GLY A 141 12.01 5.96 -4.76
CA GLY A 141 12.92 6.80 -5.56
C GLY A 141 12.32 8.18 -5.85
N MET A 142 12.72 8.85 -6.93
CA MET A 142 12.10 10.13 -7.30
C MET A 142 10.83 9.88 -8.11
N TYR A 143 9.79 9.32 -7.49
CA TYR A 143 8.59 8.85 -8.21
C TYR A 143 7.84 9.94 -9.00
N PHE A 144 8.05 11.22 -8.70
CA PHE A 144 7.57 12.33 -9.53
C PHE A 144 8.15 12.32 -10.95
N HIS A 145 9.35 11.76 -11.11
CA HIS A 145 10.02 11.60 -12.41
C HIS A 145 9.24 10.69 -13.34
N LEU A 146 8.42 9.75 -12.83
CA LEU A 146 7.57 8.93 -13.70
C LEU A 146 6.57 9.77 -14.49
N ILE A 147 5.88 10.70 -13.81
CA ILE A 147 4.91 11.57 -14.46
C ILE A 147 5.64 12.60 -15.33
N ALA A 148 6.66 13.27 -14.78
CA ALA A 148 7.42 14.28 -15.53
C ALA A 148 8.07 13.68 -16.78
N GLY A 149 8.67 12.51 -16.66
CA GLY A 149 9.36 11.82 -17.74
C GLY A 149 8.44 11.51 -18.91
N LEU A 150 7.26 10.95 -18.65
CA LEU A 150 6.28 10.64 -19.69
C LEU A 150 5.73 11.89 -20.38
N VAL A 151 5.43 12.93 -19.60
CA VAL A 151 4.85 14.17 -20.12
C VAL A 151 5.85 14.95 -20.98
N TYR A 152 7.10 15.04 -20.55
CA TYR A 152 8.14 15.78 -21.26
C TYR A 152 8.92 14.96 -22.29
N HIS A 153 8.65 13.65 -22.39
CA HIS A 153 9.23 12.82 -23.46
C HIS A 153 8.94 13.43 -24.84
N PRO A 154 9.85 13.30 -25.84
CA PRO A 154 9.61 13.80 -27.20
C PRO A 154 8.30 13.29 -27.84
N LYS A 155 7.83 12.11 -27.43
CA LYS A 155 6.52 11.55 -27.87
C LYS A 155 5.28 12.21 -27.23
N LYS A 156 5.45 13.07 -26.23
CA LYS A 156 4.39 13.80 -25.53
C LYS A 156 3.21 12.92 -25.09
N TYR A 157 3.48 11.87 -24.32
CA TYR A 157 2.43 10.97 -23.85
C TYR A 157 1.31 11.74 -23.14
N ASN A 158 0.04 11.43 -23.46
CA ASN A 158 -1.14 12.05 -22.83
C ASN A 158 -1.39 11.40 -21.47
N VAL A 159 -0.89 12.00 -20.39
CA VAL A 159 -0.85 11.42 -19.05
C VAL A 159 -2.00 11.93 -18.17
N LEU A 160 -2.67 11.01 -17.48
CA LEU A 160 -3.55 11.28 -16.36
C LEU A 160 -2.94 10.71 -15.08
N THR A 161 -2.83 11.54 -14.05
CA THR A 161 -2.41 11.12 -12.71
C THR A 161 -3.48 11.43 -11.66
N ILE A 162 -3.47 10.68 -10.55
CA ILE A 162 -4.42 10.82 -9.45
C ILE A 162 -3.69 11.31 -8.21
N ASN A 163 -4.04 12.48 -7.70
CA ASN A 163 -3.36 13.11 -6.58
C ASN A 163 -4.29 13.36 -5.42
N ARG A 164 -3.81 13.29 -4.18
CA ARG A 164 -4.61 13.78 -3.04
C ARG A 164 -4.88 15.27 -3.20
N ALA A 165 -6.03 15.75 -2.71
CA ALA A 165 -6.40 17.17 -2.77
C ALA A 165 -5.29 18.10 -2.25
N ARG A 166 -4.61 17.70 -1.17
CA ARG A 166 -3.50 18.46 -0.59
C ARG A 166 -2.23 18.51 -1.47
N ASN A 167 -2.03 17.51 -2.32
CA ASN A 167 -0.90 17.42 -3.23
C ASN A 167 -1.20 18.19 -4.54
N GLN A 168 -2.47 18.51 -4.82
CA GLN A 168 -2.89 19.22 -6.03
C GLN A 168 -2.19 20.57 -6.18
N VAL A 169 -1.95 21.27 -5.06
CA VAL A 169 -1.26 22.57 -5.01
C VAL A 169 0.13 22.53 -5.67
N MET A 170 0.81 21.38 -5.62
CA MET A 170 2.11 21.18 -6.25
C MET A 170 2.01 21.14 -7.79
N TYR A 171 0.86 20.74 -8.32
CA TYR A 171 0.63 20.66 -9.77
C TYR A 171 0.08 21.95 -10.36
N GLU A 172 -0.47 22.87 -9.56
CA GLU A 172 -1.12 24.09 -10.07
C GLU A 172 -0.22 24.92 -11.00
N ASN A 173 1.05 25.10 -10.64
CA ASN A 173 1.99 25.87 -11.47
C ASN A 173 2.49 25.08 -12.68
N ILE A 174 2.54 23.75 -12.57
CA ILE A 174 2.92 22.87 -13.68
C ILE A 174 1.79 22.84 -14.72
N LEU A 175 0.53 22.71 -14.29
CA LEU A 175 -0.65 22.65 -15.15
C LEU A 175 -0.99 23.99 -15.82
N LYS A 176 -0.47 25.11 -15.30
CA LYS A 176 -0.62 26.45 -15.91
C LYS A 176 0.37 26.71 -17.06
N ARG A 177 1.35 25.82 -17.27
CA ARG A 177 2.34 25.96 -18.36
C ARG A 177 1.64 25.78 -19.71
N PRO A 178 1.62 26.79 -20.60
CA PRO A 178 0.92 26.70 -21.88
C PRO A 178 1.40 25.54 -22.78
N GLU A 179 2.68 25.18 -22.67
CA GLU A 179 3.30 24.08 -23.41
C GLU A 179 2.87 22.68 -22.91
N LEU A 180 2.19 22.60 -21.76
CA LEU A 180 1.88 21.34 -21.07
C LEU A 180 0.42 20.92 -21.22
N THR A 181 0.00 20.65 -22.45
CA THR A 181 -1.39 20.25 -22.76
C THR A 181 -1.66 18.76 -22.54
N ASN A 182 -0.61 17.95 -22.39
CA ASN A 182 -0.66 16.49 -22.30
C ASN A 182 -0.62 15.95 -20.86
N LEU A 183 -0.81 16.79 -19.84
CA LEU A 183 -0.92 16.35 -18.44
C LEU A 183 -2.28 16.74 -17.84
N LYS A 184 -2.99 15.74 -17.32
CA LYS A 184 -4.19 15.90 -16.50
C LYS A 184 -3.90 15.38 -15.09
N ALA A 185 -4.28 16.15 -14.08
CA ALA A 185 -4.21 15.72 -12.68
C ALA A 185 -5.60 15.78 -12.04
N VAL A 186 -6.10 14.63 -11.58
CA VAL A 186 -7.40 14.54 -10.91
C VAL A 186 -7.20 14.36 -9.42
N THR A 187 -7.95 15.15 -8.65
CA THR A 187 -8.00 15.01 -7.20
C THR A 187 -8.67 13.69 -6.81
N HIS A 188 -7.96 12.88 -6.05
CA HIS A 188 -8.40 11.64 -5.44
C HIS A 188 -9.59 11.91 -4.51
N SER A 189 -10.77 11.41 -4.90
CA SER A 189 -11.97 11.36 -4.07
C SER A 189 -12.43 9.90 -3.90
N LYS A 190 -13.74 9.62 -3.97
CA LYS A 190 -14.24 8.24 -4.01
C LYS A 190 -14.00 7.65 -5.41
N PHE A 191 -13.62 6.37 -5.50
CA PHE A 191 -13.38 5.70 -6.79
C PHE A 191 -14.55 5.87 -7.77
N VAL A 192 -15.79 5.81 -7.26
CA VAL A 192 -17.03 5.97 -8.05
C VAL A 192 -17.10 7.32 -8.77
N GLU A 193 -16.53 8.38 -8.20
CA GLU A 193 -16.57 9.73 -8.76
C GLU A 193 -15.50 9.91 -9.86
N ILE A 194 -14.29 9.38 -9.63
CA ILE A 194 -13.16 9.56 -10.55
C ILE A 194 -13.09 8.50 -11.65
N LYS A 195 -13.76 7.34 -11.51
CA LYS A 195 -13.71 6.23 -12.48
C LYS A 195 -14.08 6.65 -13.90
N LYS A 196 -15.11 7.49 -14.05
CA LYS A 196 -15.58 7.95 -15.38
C LYS A 196 -14.49 8.73 -16.10
N ARG A 197 -13.75 9.58 -15.37
CA ARG A 197 -12.63 10.36 -15.92
C ARG A 197 -11.45 9.47 -16.33
N MET A 198 -11.12 8.47 -15.52
CA MET A 198 -10.08 7.50 -15.86
C MET A 198 -10.41 6.72 -17.13
N ILE A 199 -11.63 6.17 -17.22
CA ILE A 199 -12.09 5.41 -18.38
C ILE A 199 -12.12 6.29 -19.63
N SER A 200 -12.67 7.51 -19.52
CA SER A 200 -12.71 8.46 -20.63
C SER A 200 -11.31 8.80 -21.15
N HIS A 201 -10.33 8.97 -20.26
CA HIS A 201 -8.94 9.22 -20.66
C HIS A 201 -8.30 8.03 -21.35
N LEU A 202 -8.53 6.80 -20.87
CA LEU A 202 -8.02 5.59 -21.50
C LEU A 202 -8.65 5.35 -22.88
N ASN A 203 -9.95 5.63 -23.04
CA ASN A 203 -10.65 5.55 -24.33
C ASN A 203 -10.11 6.57 -25.35
N GLN A 204 -9.49 7.67 -24.89
CA GLN A 204 -8.75 8.62 -25.72
C GLN A 204 -7.31 8.16 -25.99
N ASN A 205 -7.03 6.86 -25.82
CA ASN A 205 -5.71 6.25 -25.90
C ASN A 205 -4.66 6.93 -25.01
N GLY A 206 -5.07 7.39 -23.83
CA GLY A 206 -4.20 8.05 -22.86
C GLY A 206 -3.47 7.06 -21.94
N VAL A 207 -2.47 7.58 -21.23
CA VAL A 207 -1.69 6.86 -20.20
C VAL A 207 -2.22 7.26 -18.81
N LEU A 208 -2.63 6.28 -18.00
CA LEU A 208 -3.07 6.48 -16.62
C LEU A 208 -1.99 6.01 -15.65
N VAL A 209 -1.43 6.91 -14.83
CA VAL A 209 -0.42 6.56 -13.82
C VAL A 209 -1.06 6.42 -12.44
N ILE A 210 -0.89 5.27 -11.81
CA ILE A 210 -1.38 4.96 -10.46
C ILE A 210 -0.23 4.42 -9.59
N LEU A 211 -0.04 5.01 -8.41
CA LEU A 211 0.92 4.49 -7.45
C LEU A 211 0.27 3.37 -6.59
N GLN A 212 0.79 2.15 -6.71
CA GLN A 212 0.13 0.88 -6.37
C GLN A 212 0.52 0.32 -4.98
N ASP A 213 1.23 1.10 -4.17
CA ASP A 213 1.63 0.79 -2.78
C ASP A 213 0.90 1.67 -1.73
N TYR A 214 -0.10 2.45 -2.16
CA TYR A 214 -0.97 3.23 -1.28
C TYR A 214 -2.36 2.61 -1.12
N SER A 215 -2.57 1.86 -0.03
CA SER A 215 -3.84 1.20 0.26
C SER A 215 -4.64 1.84 1.41
N LYS A 216 -5.90 1.42 1.51
CA LYS A 216 -6.83 1.73 2.60
C LYS A 216 -7.29 0.42 3.26
N LYS A 217 -7.78 0.52 4.50
CA LYS A 217 -8.24 -0.65 5.28
C LYS A 217 -9.33 -1.50 4.61
N HIS A 218 -10.17 -0.90 3.76
CA HIS A 218 -11.24 -1.62 3.05
C HIS A 218 -10.77 -2.29 1.75
N ASN A 219 -9.51 -2.10 1.35
CA ASN A 219 -8.98 -2.82 0.19
C ASN A 219 -8.72 -4.27 0.57
N LEU A 220 -8.83 -5.15 -0.42
CA LEU A 220 -8.52 -6.56 -0.29
C LEU A 220 -7.10 -6.75 0.25
N GLN A 221 -6.97 -7.63 1.24
CA GLN A 221 -5.70 -8.08 1.77
C GLN A 221 -5.17 -9.24 0.94
N VAL A 222 -3.92 -9.19 0.50
CA VAL A 222 -3.25 -10.27 -0.23
C VAL A 222 -1.84 -10.48 0.29
N PRO A 223 -1.20 -11.64 0.05
CA PRO A 223 0.21 -11.84 0.36
C PRO A 223 1.11 -10.75 -0.24
N LEU A 224 2.09 -10.30 0.54
CA LEU A 224 3.11 -9.33 0.12
C LEU A 224 3.92 -9.87 -1.05
N VAL A 225 4.41 -11.10 -0.95
CA VAL A 225 4.99 -11.87 -2.06
C VAL A 225 4.61 -13.31 -1.77
N ASP A 226 3.81 -13.90 -2.64
CA ASP A 226 3.32 -15.27 -2.44
C ASP A 226 4.47 -16.24 -2.14
N LYS A 227 4.26 -17.14 -1.17
CA LYS A 227 5.21 -18.11 -0.60
C LYS A 227 6.47 -17.53 0.10
N LYS A 228 7.01 -16.39 -0.34
CA LYS A 228 8.24 -15.79 0.24
C LYS A 228 7.97 -14.88 1.43
N TYR A 229 6.89 -14.10 1.35
CA TYR A 229 6.40 -13.20 2.40
C TYR A 229 4.87 -13.34 2.44
N PRO A 230 4.33 -14.40 3.07
CA PRO A 230 2.89 -14.71 3.06
C PRO A 230 2.04 -13.75 3.91
N LEU A 231 2.66 -12.72 4.47
CA LEU A 231 2.04 -11.68 5.28
C LEU A 231 0.96 -10.95 4.46
N LEU A 232 -0.24 -10.85 5.01
CA LEU A 232 -1.34 -10.15 4.37
C LEU A 232 -1.16 -8.64 4.45
N ILE A 233 -1.14 -8.00 3.29
CA ILE A 233 -1.12 -6.54 3.14
C ILE A 233 -2.36 -6.07 2.39
N THR A 234 -2.87 -4.90 2.76
CA THR A 234 -3.93 -4.25 1.97
C THR A 234 -3.32 -3.74 0.66
N THR A 235 -3.90 -4.12 -0.49
CA THR A 235 -3.40 -3.73 -1.81
C THR A 235 -4.42 -2.90 -2.58
N PRO A 236 -4.04 -1.77 -3.22
CA PRO A 236 -4.96 -0.92 -3.96
C PRO A 236 -5.62 -1.69 -5.11
N GLN A 237 -6.92 -1.50 -5.32
CA GLN A 237 -7.67 -2.24 -6.35
C GLN A 237 -8.03 -1.38 -7.57
N SER A 238 -7.69 -0.09 -7.59
CA SER A 238 -8.16 0.85 -8.61
C SER A 238 -7.62 0.53 -10.00
N ALA A 239 -6.32 0.26 -10.15
CA ALA A 239 -5.72 -0.07 -11.44
C ALA A 239 -6.34 -1.35 -12.03
N ILE A 240 -6.44 -2.40 -11.20
CA ILE A 240 -7.00 -3.70 -11.58
C ILE A 240 -8.48 -3.56 -11.96
N ARG A 241 -9.25 -2.78 -11.21
CA ARG A 241 -10.67 -2.57 -11.51
C ARG A 241 -10.87 -1.82 -12.82
N ILE A 242 -10.03 -0.82 -13.09
CA ILE A 242 -10.10 -0.09 -14.37
C ILE A 242 -9.69 -1.01 -15.52
N HIS A 243 -8.62 -1.78 -15.37
CA HIS A 243 -8.23 -2.82 -16.33
C HIS A 243 -9.37 -3.80 -16.64
N LYS A 244 -10.06 -4.32 -15.61
CA LYS A 244 -11.22 -5.22 -15.80
C LYS A 244 -12.37 -4.57 -16.58
N MET A 245 -12.56 -3.26 -16.44
CA MET A 245 -13.63 -2.51 -17.09
C MET A 245 -13.30 -2.12 -18.53
N THR A 246 -12.03 -1.91 -18.87
CA THR A 246 -11.62 -1.34 -20.17
C THR A 246 -10.80 -2.29 -21.04
N GLY A 247 -10.25 -3.37 -20.46
CA GLY A 247 -9.27 -4.23 -21.12
C GLY A 247 -7.93 -3.53 -21.39
N THR A 248 -7.69 -2.37 -20.78
CA THR A 248 -6.44 -1.60 -20.98
C THR A 248 -5.26 -2.31 -20.30
N PRO A 249 -4.13 -2.55 -20.98
CA PRO A 249 -2.97 -3.22 -20.38
C PRO A 249 -2.42 -2.52 -19.13
N ILE A 250 -1.92 -3.31 -18.17
CA ILE A 250 -1.20 -2.82 -16.99
C ILE A 250 0.29 -3.00 -17.21
N ILE A 251 1.06 -1.93 -17.10
CA ILE A 251 2.52 -1.90 -17.25
C ILE A 251 3.14 -1.49 -15.91
N PRO A 252 3.85 -2.39 -15.21
CA PRO A 252 4.57 -2.01 -14.01
C PRO A 252 5.76 -1.11 -14.33
N ALA A 253 6.01 -0.11 -13.50
CA ALA A 253 7.15 0.79 -13.61
C ALA A 253 7.93 0.82 -12.29
N LEU A 254 9.25 0.61 -12.39
CA LEU A 254 10.19 0.69 -11.26
C LEU A 254 11.08 1.92 -11.44
N ILE A 255 11.31 2.68 -10.36
CA ILE A 255 12.01 3.98 -10.39
C ILE A 255 13.31 3.88 -9.58
N TYR A 256 14.38 3.42 -10.22
CA TYR A 256 15.65 3.12 -9.54
C TYR A 256 16.40 4.40 -9.16
N PRO A 257 16.87 4.51 -7.90
CA PRO A 257 17.77 5.59 -7.51
C PRO A 257 19.15 5.41 -8.17
N GLN A 258 19.71 6.47 -8.73
CA GLN A 258 21.01 6.48 -9.41
C GLN A 258 22.15 7.04 -8.53
N GLY A 259 21.98 7.03 -7.21
CA GLY A 259 22.96 7.58 -6.25
C GLY A 259 23.12 9.11 -6.28
N THR A 260 22.54 9.79 -7.28
CA THR A 260 22.59 11.24 -7.46
C THR A 260 21.20 11.84 -7.29
N LEU A 261 21.09 12.92 -6.52
CA LEU A 261 19.82 13.65 -6.37
C LEU A 261 19.31 14.12 -7.74
N GLY A 262 18.01 13.89 -7.99
CA GLY A 262 17.36 14.21 -9.27
C GLY A 262 17.80 13.40 -10.47
N LYS A 263 18.45 12.26 -10.27
CA LYS A 263 18.62 11.26 -11.33
C LYS A 263 17.83 10.00 -11.03
N SER A 264 17.06 9.55 -12.01
CA SER A 264 16.25 8.34 -11.94
C SER A 264 16.41 7.51 -13.21
N LEU A 265 16.50 6.19 -13.05
CA LEU A 265 16.25 5.25 -14.13
C LEU A 265 14.83 4.71 -13.96
N ILE A 266 14.00 4.88 -14.98
CA ILE A 266 12.63 4.39 -15.01
C ILE A 266 12.58 3.17 -15.92
N GLU A 267 12.34 2.00 -15.34
CA GLU A 267 12.23 0.75 -16.08
C GLU A 267 10.77 0.30 -16.13
N PHE A 268 10.26 0.18 -17.35
CA PHE A 268 8.97 -0.46 -17.59
C PHE A 268 9.17 -1.97 -17.67
N GLN A 269 8.43 -2.69 -16.84
CA GLN A 269 8.48 -4.14 -16.78
C GLN A 269 7.59 -4.73 -17.87
N ASP A 270 7.92 -5.94 -18.28
CA ASP A 270 7.13 -6.72 -19.23
C ASP A 270 5.68 -6.87 -18.73
N PRO A 271 4.66 -6.42 -19.49
CA PRO A 271 3.26 -6.55 -19.11
C PRO A 271 2.71 -7.97 -19.34
N GLU A 272 3.38 -8.81 -20.12
CA GLU A 272 2.85 -10.11 -20.56
C GLU A 272 2.48 -11.05 -19.39
N PRO A 273 3.30 -11.18 -18.32
CA PRO A 273 2.92 -12.00 -17.18
C PRO A 273 1.62 -11.54 -16.50
N LEU A 274 1.30 -10.25 -16.53
CA LEU A 274 0.03 -9.73 -16.00
C LEU A 274 -1.14 -9.95 -16.98
N ALA A 275 -0.87 -9.89 -18.28
CA ALA A 275 -1.87 -10.17 -19.31
C ALA A 275 -2.36 -11.62 -19.24
N GLU A 276 -1.44 -12.57 -19.06
CA GLU A 276 -1.80 -14.00 -18.94
C GLU A 276 -2.60 -14.29 -17.68
N ILE A 277 -2.21 -13.73 -16.53
CA ILE A 277 -3.00 -13.86 -15.29
C ILE A 277 -4.39 -13.23 -15.47
N SER A 278 -4.47 -12.06 -16.12
CA SER A 278 -5.75 -11.42 -16.40
C SER A 278 -6.65 -12.28 -17.25
N LYS A 279 -6.13 -12.87 -18.33
CA LYS A 279 -6.86 -13.77 -19.22
C LYS A 279 -7.32 -15.03 -18.49
N GLN A 280 -6.44 -15.67 -17.72
CA GLN A 280 -6.73 -16.88 -16.97
C GLN A 280 -7.88 -16.68 -15.98
N PHE A 281 -7.91 -15.55 -15.28
CA PHE A 281 -8.87 -15.29 -14.21
C PHE A 281 -9.98 -14.33 -14.60
N TRP A 282 -10.11 -13.97 -15.89
CA TRP A 282 -11.04 -12.93 -16.33
C TRP A 282 -12.45 -13.22 -15.83
N ASP A 283 -12.98 -14.41 -16.04
CA ASP A 283 -14.37 -14.74 -15.69
C ASP A 283 -14.57 -15.22 -14.25
N SER A 284 -13.51 -15.14 -13.42
CA SER A 284 -13.60 -15.45 -11.99
C SER A 284 -14.36 -14.37 -11.21
N THR A 285 -14.68 -14.67 -9.95
CA THR A 285 -15.31 -13.68 -9.06
C THR A 285 -14.41 -12.46 -8.88
N GLY A 286 -15.00 -11.29 -8.62
CA GLY A 286 -14.23 -10.05 -8.46
C GLY A 286 -13.14 -10.15 -7.38
N LYS A 287 -13.37 -10.93 -6.32
CA LYS A 287 -12.38 -11.19 -5.27
C LYS A 287 -11.19 -11.98 -5.80
N ILE A 288 -11.42 -13.07 -6.53
CA ILE A 288 -10.38 -13.92 -7.11
C ILE A 288 -9.56 -13.13 -8.13
N PHE A 289 -10.22 -12.48 -9.09
CA PHE A 289 -9.55 -11.66 -10.11
C PHE A 289 -8.69 -10.56 -9.48
N HIS A 290 -9.21 -9.83 -8.49
CA HIS A 290 -8.44 -8.82 -7.77
C HIS A 290 -7.27 -9.42 -6.99
N GLY A 291 -7.49 -10.55 -6.35
CA GLY A 291 -6.47 -11.26 -5.58
C GLY A 291 -5.28 -11.67 -6.43
N GLU A 292 -5.53 -12.39 -7.52
CA GLU A 292 -4.51 -12.91 -8.43
C GLU A 292 -3.72 -11.81 -9.14
N MET A 293 -4.41 -10.79 -9.64
CA MET A 293 -3.75 -9.63 -10.24
C MET A 293 -2.90 -8.87 -9.21
N SER A 294 -3.38 -8.73 -7.96
CA SER A 294 -2.63 -8.05 -6.90
C SER A 294 -1.37 -8.81 -6.51
N ILE A 295 -1.46 -10.13 -6.34
CA ILE A 295 -0.31 -11.01 -6.06
C ILE A 295 0.73 -10.91 -7.18
N SER A 296 0.27 -10.90 -8.43
CA SER A 296 1.15 -10.85 -9.61
C SER A 296 1.87 -9.50 -9.74
N ILE A 297 1.17 -8.39 -9.49
CA ILE A 297 1.80 -7.06 -9.41
C ILE A 297 2.78 -6.99 -8.24
N ASN A 298 2.39 -7.52 -7.08
CA ASN A 298 3.22 -7.54 -5.88
C ASN A 298 4.54 -8.30 -6.12
N LYS A 299 4.50 -9.42 -6.85
CA LYS A 299 5.69 -10.21 -7.24
C LYS A 299 6.71 -9.39 -8.03
N ILE A 300 6.28 -8.34 -8.74
CA ILE A 300 7.15 -7.44 -9.50
C ILE A 300 7.64 -6.28 -8.62
N ILE A 301 6.74 -5.61 -7.89
CA ILE A 301 7.04 -4.38 -7.16
C ILE A 301 7.78 -4.64 -5.83
N TYR A 302 7.40 -5.65 -5.07
CA TYR A 302 7.91 -5.81 -3.70
C TYR A 302 9.36 -6.28 -3.60
N PRO A 303 9.89 -7.16 -4.47
CA PRO A 303 11.33 -7.45 -4.47
C PRO A 303 12.16 -6.18 -4.68
N TYR A 304 11.70 -5.29 -5.56
CA TYR A 304 12.30 -3.97 -5.77
C TYR A 304 12.20 -3.10 -4.50
N LEU A 305 11.02 -3.00 -3.88
CA LEU A 305 10.84 -2.23 -2.64
C LEU A 305 11.69 -2.74 -1.48
N ILE A 306 11.85 -4.05 -1.33
CA ILE A 306 12.70 -4.64 -0.29
C ILE A 306 14.17 -4.30 -0.54
N ARG A 307 14.63 -4.41 -1.79
CA ARG A 307 16.01 -4.05 -2.19
C ARG A 307 16.30 -2.57 -1.94
N TYR A 308 15.34 -1.70 -2.24
CA TYR A 308 15.48 -0.24 -2.14
C TYR A 308 14.65 0.35 -0.99
N ILE A 309 14.52 -0.38 0.11
CA ILE A 309 13.58 -0.05 1.20
C ILE A 309 13.84 1.32 1.84
N HIS A 310 15.09 1.77 1.85
CA HIS A 310 15.46 3.08 2.35
C HIS A 310 14.88 4.23 1.52
N VAL A 311 14.62 4.04 0.22
CA VAL A 311 13.95 5.05 -0.64
C VAL A 311 12.46 4.80 -0.82
N TRP A 312 11.83 3.98 0.03
CA TRP A 312 10.38 3.78 -0.01
C TRP A 312 9.66 4.80 0.89
N GLU A 313 8.87 5.71 0.32
CA GLU A 313 8.13 6.70 1.10
C GLU A 313 7.14 6.03 2.05
N GLU A 314 6.50 4.95 1.60
CA GLU A 314 5.38 4.35 2.33
C GLU A 314 5.76 3.42 3.46
N LEU A 315 7.05 3.09 3.60
CA LEU A 315 7.60 2.44 4.79
C LEU A 315 7.18 3.15 6.08
N ARG A 316 7.11 4.49 6.05
CA ARG A 316 6.77 5.37 7.18
C ARG A 316 5.36 5.17 7.75
N LYS A 317 4.49 4.52 6.98
CA LYS A 317 3.10 4.23 7.36
C LYS A 317 2.74 2.77 7.15
N PHE A 318 3.69 1.95 6.69
CA PHE A 318 3.45 0.56 6.34
C PHE A 318 2.82 -0.19 7.51
N SER A 319 3.46 -0.17 8.68
CA SER A 319 2.95 -0.77 9.93
C SER A 319 1.55 -0.33 10.32
N ILE A 320 1.20 0.95 10.07
CA ILE A 320 -0.14 1.48 10.39
C ILE A 320 -1.19 0.94 9.42
N ARG A 321 -0.84 0.75 8.15
CA ARG A 321 -1.76 0.29 7.10
C ARG A 321 -2.06 -1.20 7.18
N ILE A 322 -1.07 -1.97 7.57
CA ILE A 322 -1.22 -3.42 7.76
C ILE A 322 -1.78 -3.77 9.14
N ARG A 323 -1.89 -2.79 10.05
CA ARG A 323 -2.41 -2.99 11.40
C ARG A 323 -3.79 -3.63 11.36
N ASP A 324 -3.87 -4.78 12.01
CA ASP A 324 -5.09 -5.55 12.18
C ASP A 324 -5.17 -6.01 13.63
N GLU A 325 -6.31 -5.81 14.28
CA GLU A 325 -6.49 -6.13 15.68
C GLU A 325 -7.91 -6.60 15.94
N PHE A 326 -8.06 -7.46 16.94
CA PHE A 326 -9.34 -7.78 17.57
C PHE A 326 -9.35 -7.15 18.95
N GLU A 327 -10.33 -6.30 19.22
CA GLU A 327 -10.38 -5.53 20.46
C GLU A 327 -11.80 -5.46 21.00
N LEU A 328 -11.96 -5.84 22.26
CA LEU A 328 -13.18 -5.67 23.04
C LEU A 328 -12.82 -4.74 24.19
N ILE A 329 -13.31 -3.50 24.12
CA ILE A 329 -12.90 -2.41 25.02
C ILE A 329 -13.65 -2.49 26.35
N ASN A 330 -14.87 -3.03 26.33
CA ASN A 330 -15.73 -3.12 27.49
C ASN A 330 -15.82 -4.56 27.97
N LYS A 331 -16.18 -4.71 29.25
CA LYS A 331 -16.66 -5.97 29.80
C LYS A 331 -17.84 -6.44 28.96
N THR A 332 -17.75 -7.65 28.42
CA THR A 332 -18.71 -8.18 27.44
C THR A 332 -19.25 -9.51 27.91
N THR A 333 -20.47 -9.87 27.52
CA THR A 333 -20.99 -11.22 27.78
C THR A 333 -20.20 -12.26 26.99
N PHE A 334 -20.27 -13.52 27.42
CA PHE A 334 -19.66 -14.61 26.67
C PHE A 334 -20.18 -14.68 25.22
N ASP A 335 -21.47 -14.45 25.02
CA ASP A 335 -22.15 -14.49 23.72
C ASP A 335 -21.66 -13.38 22.78
N ASP A 336 -21.57 -12.15 23.29
CA ASP A 336 -21.06 -11.02 22.52
C ASP A 336 -19.59 -11.25 22.11
N PHE A 337 -18.78 -11.84 23.00
CA PHE A 337 -17.42 -12.25 22.67
C PHE A 337 -17.39 -13.30 21.56
N TYR A 338 -18.21 -14.35 21.68
CA TYR A 338 -18.33 -15.44 20.71
C TYR A 338 -18.74 -14.89 19.33
N HIS A 339 -19.75 -14.03 19.29
CA HIS A 339 -20.22 -13.36 18.07
C HIS A 339 -19.16 -12.43 17.47
N ALA A 340 -18.50 -11.60 18.28
CA ALA A 340 -17.45 -10.70 17.81
C ALA A 340 -16.28 -11.49 17.22
N LEU A 341 -15.90 -12.61 17.85
CA LEU A 341 -14.81 -13.47 17.40
C LEU A 341 -15.17 -14.20 16.09
N SER A 342 -16.35 -14.79 16.00
CA SER A 342 -16.88 -15.39 14.76
C SER A 342 -16.91 -14.38 13.62
N SER A 343 -17.48 -13.21 13.87
CA SER A 343 -17.55 -12.09 12.91
C SER A 343 -16.14 -11.68 12.45
N LYS A 344 -15.17 -11.60 13.37
CA LYS A 344 -13.78 -11.29 13.03
C LYS A 344 -13.14 -12.36 12.15
N MET A 345 -13.39 -13.64 12.42
CA MET A 345 -12.86 -14.74 11.61
C MET A 345 -13.47 -14.75 10.20
N MET A 346 -14.77 -14.47 10.06
CA MET A 346 -15.42 -14.29 8.76
C MET A 346 -14.87 -13.08 8.01
N ASP A 347 -14.66 -11.96 8.71
CA ASP A 347 -14.08 -10.74 8.14
C ASP A 347 -12.69 -10.98 7.55
N ILE A 348 -11.87 -11.80 8.22
CA ILE A 348 -10.55 -12.21 7.71
C ILE A 348 -10.72 -12.93 6.37
N LEU A 349 -11.66 -13.88 6.26
CA LEU A 349 -11.90 -14.58 5.00
C LEU A 349 -12.42 -13.62 3.92
N GLU A 350 -13.47 -12.85 4.18
CA GLU A 350 -14.08 -11.94 3.21
C GLU A 350 -13.12 -10.88 2.67
N LYS A 351 -12.33 -10.26 3.56
CA LYS A 351 -11.44 -9.14 3.22
C LYS A 351 -10.05 -9.56 2.80
N SER A 352 -9.73 -10.85 2.75
CA SER A 352 -8.43 -11.32 2.26
C SER A 352 -8.55 -12.35 1.16
N TYR A 353 -7.51 -12.45 0.35
CA TYR A 353 -7.35 -13.48 -0.66
C TYR A 353 -5.95 -14.07 -0.57
N GLU A 354 -5.90 -15.40 -0.55
CA GLU A 354 -4.67 -16.20 -0.61
C GLU A 354 -4.91 -17.29 -1.65
N ARG A 355 -3.92 -17.55 -2.49
CA ARG A 355 -4.03 -18.57 -3.54
C ARG A 355 -4.32 -19.94 -2.90
N ASP A 356 -5.18 -20.71 -3.55
CA ASP A 356 -5.58 -22.07 -3.14
C ASP A 356 -6.32 -22.17 -1.80
N ARG A 357 -6.59 -21.07 -1.10
CA ARG A 357 -7.36 -21.10 0.16
C ARG A 357 -8.83 -21.43 -0.11
N ASN A 358 -9.31 -22.53 0.44
CA ASN A 358 -10.72 -22.92 0.34
C ASN A 358 -11.61 -22.13 1.32
N ASP A 359 -11.99 -20.92 0.93
CA ASP A 359 -12.82 -20.03 1.75
C ASP A 359 -14.15 -20.67 2.17
N ASN A 360 -14.82 -21.40 1.28
CA ASN A 360 -16.12 -22.03 1.58
C ASN A 360 -16.00 -23.09 2.69
N PHE A 361 -14.96 -23.92 2.63
CA PHE A 361 -14.69 -24.90 3.68
C PHE A 361 -14.42 -24.21 5.02
N LEU A 362 -13.55 -23.19 5.03
CA LEU A 362 -13.19 -22.47 6.25
C LEU A 362 -14.40 -21.73 6.85
N MET A 363 -15.22 -21.08 6.01
CA MET A 363 -16.46 -20.45 6.44
C MET A 363 -17.43 -21.47 7.03
N SER A 364 -17.62 -22.63 6.39
CA SER A 364 -18.48 -23.69 6.92
C SER A 364 -17.98 -24.21 8.26
N LEU A 365 -16.67 -24.45 8.39
CA LEU A 365 -16.05 -24.90 9.64
C LEU A 365 -16.27 -23.89 10.78
N ILE A 366 -16.05 -22.59 10.52
CA ILE A 366 -16.28 -21.51 11.49
C ILE A 366 -17.77 -21.45 11.85
N SER A 367 -18.67 -21.37 10.87
CA SER A 367 -20.11 -21.31 11.12
C SER A 367 -20.61 -22.50 11.95
N ASN A 368 -20.18 -23.72 11.63
CA ASN A 368 -20.59 -24.92 12.36
C ASN A 368 -20.06 -24.92 13.80
N PHE A 369 -18.81 -24.50 14.01
CA PHE A 369 -18.24 -24.37 15.35
C PHE A 369 -19.07 -23.40 16.21
N PHE A 370 -19.33 -22.20 15.69
CA PHE A 370 -20.07 -21.16 16.39
C PHE A 370 -21.59 -21.39 16.49
N ALA A 371 -22.18 -22.20 15.61
CA ALA A 371 -23.61 -22.58 15.70
C ALA A 371 -23.86 -23.75 16.66
N SER A 372 -22.87 -24.63 16.84
CA SER A 372 -22.98 -25.81 17.70
C SER A 372 -22.76 -25.53 19.18
N SER A 373 -22.46 -24.28 19.57
CA SER A 373 -22.35 -23.88 20.97
C SER A 373 -23.72 -23.86 21.66
N LYS A 374 -24.26 -25.05 21.96
CA LYS A 374 -25.36 -25.24 22.92
C LYS A 374 -25.03 -24.72 24.33
N LEU A 375 -23.79 -24.31 24.59
CA LEU A 375 -23.33 -23.75 25.86
C LEU A 375 -23.99 -22.42 26.24
N HIS A 376 -24.58 -21.68 25.30
CA HIS A 376 -25.26 -20.41 25.59
C HIS A 376 -26.37 -20.56 26.63
N SER A 377 -26.99 -21.74 26.76
CA SER A 377 -28.07 -21.97 27.72
C SER A 377 -27.60 -22.45 29.11
N GLN A 378 -26.30 -22.66 29.33
CA GLN A 378 -25.79 -23.26 30.58
C GLN A 378 -24.74 -22.42 31.31
N LEU A 379 -24.18 -21.38 30.66
CA LEU A 379 -23.28 -20.45 31.33
C LEU A 379 -24.11 -19.44 32.14
N ASP A 380 -23.63 -19.08 33.33
CA ASP A 380 -24.23 -18.05 34.17
C ASP A 380 -24.34 -16.74 33.36
N GLU A 381 -25.54 -16.14 33.30
CA GLU A 381 -25.79 -14.86 32.62
C GLU A 381 -24.91 -13.72 33.16
N ASN A 382 -24.35 -13.89 34.37
CA ASN A 382 -23.42 -12.96 35.00
C ASN A 382 -21.95 -13.21 34.64
N LEU A 383 -21.66 -14.14 33.72
CA LEU A 383 -20.32 -14.43 33.30
C LEU A 383 -19.88 -13.47 32.19
N TYR A 384 -18.83 -12.71 32.48
CA TYR A 384 -18.34 -11.68 31.60
C TYR A 384 -16.86 -11.85 31.30
N ILE A 385 -16.50 -11.48 30.08
CA ILE A 385 -15.13 -11.45 29.61
C ILE A 385 -14.58 -10.04 29.79
N LEU A 386 -13.41 -9.98 30.42
CA LEU A 386 -12.66 -8.74 30.60
C LEU A 386 -12.19 -8.18 29.25
N PRO A 387 -11.92 -6.86 29.16
CA PRO A 387 -11.39 -6.26 27.95
C PRO A 387 -10.17 -7.03 27.42
N ILE A 388 -10.20 -7.34 26.13
CA ILE A 388 -9.16 -8.11 25.44
C ILE A 388 -8.72 -7.38 24.18
N LYS A 389 -7.41 -7.44 23.91
CA LYS A 389 -6.80 -6.92 22.69
C LYS A 389 -5.83 -7.95 22.11
N ILE A 390 -6.09 -8.39 20.89
CA ILE A 390 -5.27 -9.35 20.14
C ILE A 390 -4.72 -8.66 18.90
N ASP A 391 -3.40 -8.59 18.78
CA ASP A 391 -2.72 -8.08 17.58
C ASP A 391 -2.64 -9.18 16.51
N LEU A 392 -3.17 -8.88 15.32
CA LEU A 392 -3.21 -9.76 14.15
C LEU A 392 -2.36 -9.22 13.00
N THR A 393 -1.60 -8.15 13.27
CA THR A 393 -0.80 -7.44 12.28
C THR A 393 0.34 -8.32 11.77
N GLY A 394 0.57 -8.33 10.46
CA GLY A 394 1.68 -9.08 9.87
C GLY A 394 1.50 -10.59 10.01
N LEU A 395 0.27 -11.08 9.88
CA LEU A 395 -0.02 -12.52 9.82
C LEU A 395 -0.76 -12.85 8.53
N ASN A 396 -0.57 -14.08 8.04
CA ASN A 396 -1.44 -14.68 7.03
C ASN A 396 -2.77 -15.12 7.68
N SER A 397 -3.78 -15.55 6.92
CA SER A 397 -5.08 -15.85 7.55
C SER A 397 -5.00 -16.99 8.55
N LEU A 398 -4.24 -18.05 8.25
CA LEU A 398 -4.05 -19.15 9.20
C LEU A 398 -3.43 -18.65 10.51
N GLY A 399 -2.35 -17.88 10.44
CA GLY A 399 -1.70 -17.30 11.62
C GLY A 399 -2.64 -16.39 12.41
N LYS A 400 -3.51 -15.63 11.73
CA LYS A 400 -4.55 -14.83 12.39
C LYS A 400 -5.54 -15.71 13.14
N PHE A 401 -6.05 -16.77 12.52
CA PHE A 401 -6.98 -17.70 13.19
C PHE A 401 -6.34 -18.39 14.39
N GLN A 402 -5.12 -18.90 14.24
CA GLN A 402 -4.39 -19.55 15.33
C GLN A 402 -4.12 -18.59 16.49
N THR A 403 -3.75 -17.35 16.19
CA THR A 403 -3.53 -16.31 17.20
C THR A 403 -4.82 -15.95 17.93
N LEU A 404 -5.93 -15.77 17.19
CA LEU A 404 -7.24 -15.54 17.77
C LEU A 404 -7.64 -16.67 18.71
N ILE A 405 -7.62 -17.92 18.25
CA ILE A 405 -8.02 -19.09 19.05
C ILE A 405 -7.13 -19.23 20.28
N LYS A 406 -5.80 -19.18 20.13
CA LYS A 406 -4.86 -19.33 21.23
C LYS A 406 -5.10 -18.27 22.32
N LYS A 407 -5.24 -17.00 21.92
CA LYS A 407 -5.46 -15.90 22.87
C LYS A 407 -6.85 -15.94 23.51
N SER A 408 -7.86 -16.41 22.78
CA SER A 408 -9.18 -16.69 23.33
C SER A 408 -9.14 -17.81 24.37
N ILE A 409 -8.49 -18.94 24.09
CA ILE A 409 -8.29 -20.04 25.07
C ILE A 409 -7.59 -19.52 26.33
N GLU A 410 -6.53 -18.71 26.19
CA GLU A 410 -5.82 -18.13 27.33
C GLU A 410 -6.76 -17.29 28.22
N HIS A 411 -7.71 -16.55 27.63
CA HIS A 411 -8.69 -15.75 28.38
C HIS A 411 -9.84 -16.57 28.95
N LEU A 412 -10.24 -17.64 28.26
CA LEU A 412 -11.37 -18.47 28.66
C LEU A 412 -11.01 -19.57 29.66
N ARG A 413 -9.72 -19.85 29.89
CA ARG A 413 -9.26 -21.01 30.69
C ARG A 413 -9.90 -21.14 32.08
N ASN A 414 -10.20 -20.02 32.73
CA ASN A 414 -10.79 -20.00 34.08
C ASN A 414 -12.31 -19.74 34.07
N ILE A 415 -12.90 -19.72 32.87
CA ILE A 415 -14.28 -19.29 32.63
C ILE A 415 -15.11 -20.46 32.10
N VAL A 416 -14.52 -21.27 31.21
CA VAL A 416 -15.21 -22.40 30.55
C VAL A 416 -14.66 -23.74 30.99
N SER A 417 -15.41 -24.82 30.72
CA SER A 417 -15.00 -26.18 31.03
C SER A 417 -13.81 -26.63 30.17
N ASN A 418 -13.04 -27.61 30.66
CA ASN A 418 -11.95 -28.22 29.88
C ASN A 418 -12.45 -28.80 28.54
N ALA A 419 -13.66 -29.36 28.51
CA ALA A 419 -14.26 -29.89 27.29
C ALA A 419 -14.45 -28.79 26.22
N GLU A 420 -14.85 -27.59 26.63
CA GLU A 420 -14.94 -26.46 25.72
C GLU A 420 -13.56 -26.04 25.22
N LEU A 421 -12.55 -25.97 26.10
CA LEU A 421 -11.17 -25.67 25.70
C LEU A 421 -10.61 -26.69 24.68
N GLU A 422 -10.94 -27.96 24.82
CA GLU A 422 -10.58 -28.99 23.82
C GLU A 422 -11.27 -28.75 22.47
N ARG A 423 -12.57 -28.40 22.45
CA ARG A 423 -13.27 -28.03 21.20
C ARG A 423 -12.59 -26.88 20.46
N TRP A 424 -12.08 -25.88 21.18
CA TRP A 424 -11.31 -24.78 20.57
C TRP A 424 -10.00 -25.26 19.95
N LYS A 425 -9.32 -26.24 20.58
CA LYS A 425 -8.11 -26.86 20.00
C LYS A 425 -8.45 -27.67 18.75
N ASP A 426 -9.55 -28.42 18.77
CA ASP A 426 -10.03 -29.18 17.61
C ASP A 426 -10.34 -28.27 16.42
N LEU A 427 -10.96 -27.10 16.67
CA LEU A 427 -11.17 -26.08 15.64
C LEU A 427 -9.84 -25.61 15.06
N ASN A 428 -8.86 -25.31 15.91
CA ASN A 428 -7.54 -24.85 15.48
C ASN A 428 -6.83 -25.87 14.59
N ASP A 429 -6.91 -27.15 14.95
CA ASP A 429 -6.31 -28.25 14.18
C ASP A 429 -7.06 -28.51 12.87
N SER A 430 -8.39 -28.36 12.88
CA SER A 430 -9.24 -28.45 11.68
C SER A 430 -8.95 -27.31 10.70
N LEU A 431 -8.78 -26.07 11.18
CA LEU A 431 -8.39 -24.92 10.37
C LEU A 431 -7.00 -25.11 9.76
N LYS A 432 -6.04 -25.61 10.54
CA LYS A 432 -4.69 -25.93 10.06
C LYS A 432 -4.72 -27.01 8.98
N SER A 433 -5.51 -28.06 9.18
CA SER A 433 -5.66 -29.17 8.22
C SER A 433 -6.31 -28.69 6.93
N GLY A 434 -7.41 -27.94 7.02
CA GLY A 434 -8.09 -27.34 5.88
C GLY A 434 -7.22 -26.38 5.08
N TYR A 435 -6.37 -25.60 5.77
CA TYR A 435 -5.45 -24.67 5.10
C TYR A 435 -4.28 -25.42 4.40
N ASN A 436 -3.75 -26.48 5.00
CA ASN A 436 -2.61 -27.25 4.45
C ASN A 436 -2.99 -28.20 3.31
N MET A 437 -4.24 -28.66 3.25
CA MET A 437 -4.70 -29.60 2.23
C MET A 437 -4.56 -29.04 0.80
N TYR A 438 -4.51 -27.71 0.66
CA TYR A 438 -4.46 -27.02 -0.63
C TYR A 438 -3.13 -26.35 -0.93
N SER A 439 -2.26 -26.12 0.07
CA SER A 439 -0.93 -25.52 -0.14
C SER A 439 0.11 -26.49 -0.72
N ARG A 440 -0.20 -27.79 -0.79
CA ARG A 440 0.67 -28.85 -1.32
C ARG A 440 0.40 -29.22 -2.79
N LYS A 441 -0.58 -28.59 -3.43
CA LYS A 441 -0.77 -28.66 -4.88
C LYS A 441 -0.01 -27.50 -5.53
#